data_AF-A0A7Y5RV95-F1
#
_entry.id   AF-A0A7Y5RV95-F1
#
_cell.length_a   1.000
_cell.length_b   1.000
_cell.length_c   1.000
_cell.angle_alpha   90.00
_cell.angle_beta   90.00
_cell.angle_gamma   90.00
#
_symmetry.space_group_name_H-M   'P 1'
#
loop_
_entity.id
_entity.type
_entity.pdbx_description
1 polymer ?
#
loop_
_entity_poly.entity_id
_entity_poly.type
_entity_poly.pdbx_seq_one_letter_code
_entity_poly.pdbx_strand_id
1 'polypeptide(L)'
;MTEPNQFAISRELGSRISAGDTPSFGRLGLLPLVAHAHGPVPVGMSQGRLDGRYDELIKRAFGAVAAGLSADRLLADPSLARAFDHKAKELGIAAPPALIRKRLLRMRKSGGRLPKTTIKERVPSIEPHNAFAIEYSVVRLSRLFGATVDDILCDESLAGEFQTMVGSLAPQCSPLTCRLGALYLRKSRHTQSSRRHLIEQLHPSSVNDRWLDLGTINEIASNALAGVNAGILRVDEAERSLYISRSDAVAEMASTFINPFLWDRIANHFWHPHAAGIRLKVLPASAVSEPLEDWELRLIQLIEPVFNMRVTARAA
;
A
#
# COMPACT_ATOMS: atom_id res chain seq x y z
N MET A 1 -17.82 16.64 25.82
CA MET A 1 -17.31 17.92 25.28
C MET A 1 -16.44 17.56 24.08
N THR A 2 -16.87 17.93 22.88
CA THR A 2 -16.15 17.64 21.63
C THR A 2 -14.98 18.61 21.52
N GLU A 3 -13.77 18.09 21.34
CA GLU A 3 -12.59 18.92 21.12
C GLU A 3 -12.79 19.78 19.86
N PRO A 4 -12.50 21.08 19.92
CA PRO A 4 -12.66 21.96 18.78
C PRO A 4 -11.68 21.59 17.67
N ASN A 5 -12.22 21.40 16.46
CA ASN A 5 -11.43 21.18 15.27
C ASN A 5 -10.66 22.46 14.91
N GLN A 6 -9.40 22.53 15.33
CA GLN A 6 -8.50 23.67 15.09
C GLN A 6 -8.38 24.05 13.62
N PHE A 7 -8.55 23.11 12.68
CA PHE A 7 -8.52 23.38 11.25
C PHE A 7 -9.77 24.13 10.77
N ALA A 8 -10.94 23.79 11.31
CA ALA A 8 -12.19 24.49 10.98
C ALA A 8 -12.15 25.94 11.51
N ILE A 9 -11.59 26.13 12.71
CA ILE A 9 -11.42 27.45 13.32
C ILE A 9 -10.41 28.29 12.52
N SER A 10 -9.29 27.70 12.12
CA SER A 10 -8.25 28.42 11.35
C SER A 10 -8.74 28.86 9.96
N ARG A 11 -9.68 28.10 9.36
CA ARG A 11 -10.29 28.44 8.08
C ARG A 11 -11.22 29.65 8.17
N GLU A 12 -12.06 29.72 9.21
CA GLU A 12 -12.99 30.85 9.40
C GLU A 12 -12.30 32.13 9.87
N LEU A 13 -11.14 32.01 10.52
CA LEU A 13 -10.36 33.18 10.98
C LEU A 13 -9.46 33.80 9.89
N GLY A 14 -9.50 33.29 8.65
CA GLY A 14 -8.68 33.84 7.56
C GLY A 14 -7.17 33.67 7.76
N SER A 15 -6.76 32.75 8.64
CA SER A 15 -5.36 32.52 8.95
C SER A 15 -4.61 32.01 7.72
N ARG A 16 -3.52 32.69 7.34
CA ARG A 16 -2.58 32.19 6.33
C ARG A 16 -1.68 31.14 6.98
N ILE A 17 -1.73 29.91 6.47
CA ILE A 17 -0.78 28.86 6.84
C ILE A 17 0.61 29.34 6.37
N SER A 18 1.48 29.75 7.30
CA SER A 18 2.90 29.90 7.00
C SER A 18 3.59 28.56 7.23
N ALA A 19 4.49 28.18 6.33
CA ALA A 19 5.34 27.02 6.54
C ALA A 19 6.16 27.26 7.82
N GLY A 20 5.86 26.49 8.87
CA GLY A 20 6.71 26.45 10.05
C GLY A 20 8.07 25.86 9.70
N ASP A 21 9.09 26.26 10.43
CA ASP A 21 10.45 25.79 10.22
C ASP A 21 10.53 24.26 10.45
N THR A 22 10.70 23.58 9.32
CA THR A 22 11.12 22.18 9.09
C THR A 22 10.16 21.03 9.43
N PRO A 23 9.31 20.65 8.45
CA PRO A 23 9.16 19.27 8.01
C PRO A 23 10.08 19.03 6.79
N SER A 24 11.10 18.18 6.96
CA SER A 24 11.98 17.74 5.87
C SER A 24 11.23 16.79 4.92
N PHE A 25 10.48 17.38 4.00
CA PHE A 25 10.04 16.70 2.79
C PHE A 25 11.04 17.08 1.71
N GLY A 26 11.81 16.11 1.20
CA GLY A 26 12.75 16.35 0.11
C GLY A 26 12.04 16.94 -1.11
N ARG A 27 11.98 18.27 -1.19
CA ARG A 27 11.53 19.11 -2.33
C ARG A 27 10.25 18.69 -3.06
N LEU A 28 9.35 17.98 -2.40
CA LEU A 28 8.04 17.69 -2.95
C LEU A 28 7.12 18.89 -2.63
N GLY A 29 6.59 19.53 -3.65
CA GLY A 29 5.90 20.81 -3.51
C GLY A 29 4.71 20.73 -2.56
N LEU A 30 4.68 21.59 -1.54
CA LEU A 30 3.51 21.76 -0.66
C LEU A 30 2.27 22.20 -1.45
N LEU A 31 2.43 22.94 -2.54
CA LEU A 31 1.34 23.52 -3.31
C LEU A 31 0.47 22.48 -4.04
N PRO A 32 1.00 21.50 -4.80
CA PRO A 32 0.19 20.40 -5.34
C PRO A 32 -0.51 19.57 -4.26
N LEU A 33 0.14 19.32 -3.13
CA LEU A 33 -0.46 18.60 -2.00
C LEU A 33 -1.64 19.38 -1.40
N VAL A 34 -1.46 20.69 -1.21
CA VAL A 34 -2.48 21.61 -0.72
C VAL A 34 -3.62 21.76 -1.74
N ALA A 35 -3.33 21.88 -3.04
CA ALA A 35 -4.34 21.92 -4.09
C ALA A 35 -5.15 20.62 -4.20
N HIS A 36 -4.52 19.46 -4.03
CA HIS A 36 -5.21 18.18 -3.99
C HIS A 36 -6.00 17.98 -2.68
N ALA A 37 -5.47 18.48 -1.55
CA ALA A 37 -6.18 18.51 -0.26
C ALA A 37 -7.36 19.50 -0.24
N HIS A 38 -7.33 20.54 -1.09
CA HIS A 38 -8.44 21.46 -1.34
C HIS A 38 -9.37 21.00 -2.47
N GLY A 39 -8.97 19.99 -3.25
CA GLY A 39 -9.92 19.20 -4.01
C GLY A 39 -10.95 18.58 -3.06
N PRO A 40 -12.14 18.19 -3.53
CA PRO A 40 -13.08 17.50 -2.67
C PRO A 40 -12.39 16.26 -2.12
N VAL A 41 -12.03 16.28 -0.82
CA VAL A 41 -11.66 15.08 -0.07
C VAL A 41 -12.67 14.03 -0.47
N PRO A 42 -12.27 12.81 -0.89
CA PRO A 42 -13.22 11.77 -1.27
C PRO A 42 -14.34 11.74 -0.24
N VAL A 43 -15.51 12.24 -0.65
CA VAL A 43 -16.62 12.54 0.25
C VAL A 43 -17.09 11.21 0.76
N GLY A 44 -16.64 10.79 1.94
CA GLY A 44 -17.01 9.45 2.36
C GLY A 44 -16.13 8.75 3.37
N MET A 45 -14.97 9.27 3.80
CA MET A 45 -14.26 8.68 4.95
C MET A 45 -15.21 8.65 6.15
N SER A 46 -15.89 7.51 6.29
CA SER A 46 -17.01 7.37 7.19
C SER A 46 -16.44 7.39 8.60
N GLN A 47 -16.45 8.57 9.18
CA GLN A 47 -16.03 8.80 10.54
C GLN A 47 -17.14 8.22 11.42
N GLY A 48 -16.76 7.26 12.24
CA GLY A 48 -17.71 6.61 13.13
C GLY A 48 -17.40 5.15 13.39
N ARG A 49 -18.20 4.58 14.28
CA ARG A 49 -18.13 3.18 14.65
C ARG A 49 -19.56 2.67 14.72
N LEU A 50 -19.83 1.63 13.94
CA LEU A 50 -21.04 0.85 14.12
C LEU A 50 -20.92 0.05 15.43
N ASP A 51 -21.95 0.13 16.25
CA ASP A 51 -22.08 -0.59 17.50
C ASP A 51 -22.39 -2.08 17.26
N GLY A 52 -22.34 -2.88 18.34
CA GLY A 52 -22.50 -4.33 18.25
C GLY A 52 -23.93 -4.81 17.96
N ARG A 53 -24.94 -3.93 18.01
CA ARG A 53 -26.34 -4.32 17.83
C ARG A 53 -26.63 -4.89 16.43
N TYR A 54 -25.80 -4.56 15.45
CA TYR A 54 -25.93 -5.05 14.08
C TYR A 54 -25.13 -6.33 13.80
N ASP A 55 -24.37 -6.86 14.75
CA ASP A 55 -23.44 -7.97 14.51
C ASP A 55 -24.12 -9.22 13.93
N GLU A 56 -25.27 -9.62 14.48
CA GLU A 56 -26.00 -10.80 13.98
C GLU A 56 -26.57 -10.58 12.57
N LEU A 57 -27.01 -9.36 12.26
CA LEU A 57 -27.47 -9.02 10.91
C LEU A 57 -26.30 -9.00 9.92
N ILE A 58 -25.14 -8.47 10.32
CA ILE A 58 -23.91 -8.47 9.53
C ILE A 58 -23.42 -9.90 9.27
N LYS A 59 -23.45 -10.77 10.28
CA LYS A 59 -23.13 -12.21 10.11
C LYS A 59 -24.06 -12.88 9.11
N ARG A 60 -25.37 -12.62 9.20
CA ARG A 60 -26.38 -13.16 8.27
C ARG A 60 -26.15 -12.65 6.85
N ALA A 61 -25.89 -11.35 6.67
CA ALA A 61 -25.55 -10.77 5.36
C ALA A 61 -24.28 -11.41 4.77
N PHE A 62 -23.24 -11.53 5.59
CA PHE A 62 -21.97 -12.16 5.19
C PHE A 62 -22.19 -13.63 4.81
N GLY A 63 -22.88 -14.42 5.63
CA GLY A 63 -23.14 -15.83 5.35
C GLY A 63 -23.94 -16.06 4.05
N ALA A 64 -24.85 -15.15 3.71
CA ALA A 64 -25.64 -15.23 2.49
C ALA A 64 -24.84 -14.91 1.21
N VAL A 65 -23.80 -14.08 1.31
CA VAL A 65 -23.05 -13.58 0.13
C VAL A 65 -21.67 -14.22 -0.02
N ALA A 66 -20.98 -14.51 1.09
CA ALA A 66 -19.60 -14.98 1.06
C ALA A 66 -19.45 -16.35 0.41
N ALA A 67 -20.49 -17.19 0.42
CA ALA A 67 -20.46 -18.52 -0.19
C ALA A 67 -19.22 -19.36 0.21
N GLY A 68 -18.76 -19.22 1.46
CA GLY A 68 -17.59 -19.91 1.98
C GLY A 68 -16.25 -19.19 1.80
N LEU A 69 -16.21 -18.01 1.16
CA LEU A 69 -15.03 -17.15 1.02
C LEU A 69 -14.70 -16.38 2.31
N SER A 70 -13.50 -15.83 2.38
CA SER A 70 -13.05 -15.02 3.52
C SER A 70 -13.66 -13.60 3.48
N ALA A 71 -13.72 -12.93 4.64
CA ALA A 71 -14.13 -11.52 4.70
C ALA A 71 -13.18 -10.61 3.91
N ASP A 72 -11.88 -10.91 3.93
CA ASP A 72 -10.87 -10.20 3.15
C ASP A 72 -11.18 -10.30 1.64
N ARG A 73 -11.56 -11.48 1.15
CA ARG A 73 -11.92 -11.71 -0.26
C ARG A 73 -13.24 -11.05 -0.66
N LEU A 74 -14.28 -11.18 0.16
CA LEU A 74 -15.58 -10.55 -0.11
C LEU A 74 -15.44 -9.04 -0.27
N LEU A 75 -14.61 -8.40 0.56
CA LEU A 75 -14.41 -6.95 0.50
C LEU A 75 -13.45 -6.52 -0.62
N ALA A 76 -12.50 -7.37 -1.00
CA ALA A 76 -11.63 -7.10 -2.13
C ALA A 76 -12.34 -7.24 -3.49
N ASP A 77 -13.39 -8.05 -3.59
CA ASP A 77 -14.18 -8.22 -4.81
C ASP A 77 -15.29 -7.16 -4.91
N PRO A 78 -15.27 -6.23 -5.89
CA PRO A 78 -16.28 -5.17 -6.00
C PRO A 78 -17.72 -5.70 -6.15
N SER A 79 -17.90 -6.85 -6.80
CA SER A 79 -19.22 -7.43 -7.01
C SER A 79 -19.76 -8.06 -5.74
N LEU A 80 -18.92 -8.82 -5.00
CA LEU A 80 -19.32 -9.39 -3.71
C LEU A 80 -19.54 -8.31 -2.64
N ALA A 81 -18.72 -7.26 -2.62
CA ALA A 81 -18.87 -6.15 -1.69
C ALA A 81 -20.21 -5.42 -1.89
N ARG A 82 -20.61 -5.17 -3.15
CA ARG A 82 -21.93 -4.59 -3.47
C ARG A 82 -23.09 -5.52 -3.13
N ALA A 83 -22.96 -6.82 -3.39
CA ALA A 83 -23.97 -7.81 -3.02
C ALA A 83 -24.14 -7.88 -1.49
N PHE A 84 -23.04 -7.79 -0.73
CA PHE A 84 -23.05 -7.72 0.72
C PHE A 84 -23.76 -6.46 1.24
N ASP A 85 -23.48 -5.29 0.65
CA ASP A 85 -24.16 -4.06 1.03
C ASP A 85 -25.67 -4.13 0.76
N HIS A 86 -26.06 -4.68 -0.39
CA HIS A 86 -27.47 -4.90 -0.73
C HIS A 86 -28.15 -5.81 0.30
N LYS A 87 -27.50 -6.93 0.65
CA LYS A 87 -28.02 -7.87 1.65
C LYS A 87 -28.12 -7.25 3.04
N ALA A 88 -27.14 -6.44 3.43
CA ALA A 88 -27.16 -5.71 4.70
C ALA A 88 -28.34 -4.72 4.76
N LYS A 89 -28.61 -4.02 3.66
CA LYS A 89 -29.75 -3.11 3.53
C LYS A 89 -31.10 -3.85 3.60
N GLU A 90 -31.24 -4.98 2.90
CA GLU A 90 -32.44 -5.84 2.98
C GLU A 90 -32.73 -6.32 4.42
N LEU A 91 -31.69 -6.60 5.19
CA LEU A 91 -31.79 -7.02 6.59
C LEU A 91 -32.05 -5.85 7.56
N GLY A 92 -32.25 -4.63 7.07
CA GLY A 92 -32.63 -3.47 7.87
C GLY A 92 -31.46 -2.75 8.53
N ILE A 93 -30.21 -2.96 8.09
CA ILE A 93 -29.06 -2.22 8.62
C ILE A 93 -29.05 -0.81 8.04
N ALA A 94 -29.57 0.16 8.79
CA ALA A 94 -29.59 1.57 8.43
C ALA A 94 -28.25 2.26 8.78
N ALA A 95 -27.16 1.85 8.13
CA ALA A 95 -25.83 2.44 8.31
C ALA A 95 -25.09 2.61 6.98
N PRO A 96 -24.14 3.55 6.87
CA PRO A 96 -23.27 3.68 5.70
C PRO A 96 -22.52 2.37 5.38
N PRO A 97 -22.46 1.93 4.11
CA PRO A 97 -21.78 0.68 3.70
C PRO A 97 -20.36 0.53 4.26
N ALA A 98 -19.57 1.60 4.21
CA ALA A 98 -18.20 1.59 4.72
C ALA A 98 -18.12 1.27 6.22
N LEU A 99 -19.08 1.73 7.04
CA LEU A 99 -19.12 1.37 8.47
C LEU A 99 -19.52 -0.09 8.69
N ILE A 100 -20.42 -0.64 7.86
CA ILE A 100 -20.84 -2.04 7.89
C ILE A 100 -19.64 -2.95 7.53
N ARG A 101 -18.95 -2.65 6.44
CA ARG A 101 -17.74 -3.37 5.98
C ARG A 101 -16.61 -3.28 7.01
N LYS A 102 -16.37 -2.10 7.61
CA LYS A 102 -15.40 -1.92 8.73
C LYS A 102 -15.78 -2.76 9.95
N ARG A 103 -17.07 -2.84 10.29
CA ARG A 103 -17.54 -3.69 11.40
C ARG A 103 -17.30 -5.17 11.10
N LEU A 104 -17.57 -5.64 9.88
CA LEU A 104 -17.25 -7.00 9.44
C LEU A 104 -15.76 -7.34 9.63
N LEU A 105 -14.83 -6.47 9.21
CA LEU A 105 -13.40 -6.67 9.43
C LEU A 105 -13.01 -6.74 10.91
N ARG A 106 -13.63 -5.91 11.77
CA ARG A 106 -13.39 -5.95 13.22
C ARG A 106 -13.89 -7.24 13.84
N MET A 107 -15.07 -7.71 13.44
CA MET A 107 -15.62 -9.00 13.88
C MET A 107 -14.69 -10.14 13.49
N ARG A 108 -14.17 -10.14 12.26
CA ARG A 108 -13.17 -11.10 11.79
C ARG A 108 -11.89 -11.06 12.62
N LYS A 109 -11.36 -9.87 12.94
CA LYS A 109 -10.11 -9.70 13.72
C LYS A 109 -10.24 -10.08 15.19
N SER A 110 -11.41 -9.87 15.79
CA SER A 110 -11.68 -10.19 17.20
C SER A 110 -12.02 -11.66 17.46
N GLY A 111 -11.92 -12.53 16.44
CA GLY A 111 -12.34 -13.93 16.56
C GLY A 111 -13.86 -14.09 16.69
N GLY A 112 -14.64 -13.05 16.35
CA GLY A 112 -16.09 -13.13 16.30
C GLY A 112 -16.52 -14.30 15.41
N ARG A 113 -17.56 -15.02 15.84
CA ARG A 113 -18.11 -16.19 15.13
C ARG A 113 -18.76 -15.79 13.81
N LEU A 114 -17.94 -15.43 12.82
CA LEU A 114 -18.36 -15.39 11.42
C LEU A 114 -18.55 -16.84 10.94
N PRO A 115 -19.47 -17.07 9.99
CA PRO A 115 -19.55 -18.32 9.26
C PRO A 115 -18.18 -18.81 8.82
N LYS A 116 -17.89 -20.10 9.03
CA LYS A 116 -16.58 -20.69 8.74
C LYS A 116 -16.28 -20.60 7.25
N THR A 117 -15.12 -20.08 6.90
CA THR A 117 -14.58 -20.12 5.53
C THR A 117 -14.36 -21.58 5.14
N THR A 118 -15.03 -22.04 4.09
CA THR A 118 -14.94 -23.42 3.58
C THR A 118 -14.07 -23.51 2.33
N ILE A 119 -13.86 -22.39 1.64
CA ILE A 119 -13.05 -22.33 0.42
C ILE A 119 -11.65 -21.84 0.76
N LYS A 120 -10.65 -22.67 0.45
CA LYS A 120 -9.24 -22.24 0.51
C LYS A 120 -8.96 -21.40 -0.73
N GLU A 121 -8.80 -20.11 -0.54
CA GLU A 121 -8.43 -19.17 -1.60
C GLU A 121 -6.97 -19.41 -2.01
N ARG A 122 -6.70 -19.41 -3.32
CA ARG A 122 -5.32 -19.34 -3.80
C ARG A 122 -4.78 -17.96 -3.43
N VAL A 123 -3.56 -17.93 -2.88
CA VAL A 123 -2.83 -16.68 -2.70
C VAL A 123 -2.71 -16.05 -4.09
N PRO A 124 -3.18 -14.81 -4.29
CA PRO A 124 -3.04 -14.17 -5.58
C PRO A 124 -1.55 -14.05 -5.89
N SER A 125 -1.16 -14.57 -7.04
CA SER A 125 0.16 -14.27 -7.60
C SER A 125 0.13 -12.81 -8.00
N ILE A 126 0.65 -11.93 -7.15
CA ILE A 126 0.84 -10.53 -7.50
C ILE A 126 2.07 -10.54 -8.38
N GLU A 127 1.86 -10.39 -9.68
CA GLU A 127 2.96 -10.27 -10.63
C GLU A 127 3.87 -9.12 -10.16
N PRO A 128 5.21 -9.31 -10.19
CA PRO A 128 6.15 -8.31 -9.66
C PRO A 128 5.91 -6.90 -10.21
N HIS A 129 5.54 -6.79 -11.49
CA HIS A 129 5.26 -5.52 -12.15
C HIS A 129 4.03 -4.78 -11.57
N ASN A 130 3.06 -5.51 -10.99
CA ASN A 130 1.89 -4.92 -10.33
C ASN A 130 2.18 -4.50 -8.88
N ALA A 131 3.12 -5.17 -8.20
CA ALA A 131 3.40 -4.95 -6.79
C ALA A 131 3.80 -3.50 -6.48
N PHE A 132 4.70 -2.91 -7.28
CA PHE A 132 5.11 -1.51 -7.12
C PHE A 132 3.94 -0.54 -7.30
N ALA A 133 3.15 -0.71 -8.36
CA ALA A 133 2.00 0.16 -8.65
C ALA A 133 0.99 0.16 -7.48
N ILE A 134 0.72 -1.03 -6.92
CA ILE A 134 -0.14 -1.24 -5.77
C ILE A 134 0.46 -0.57 -4.52
N GLU A 135 1.73 -0.83 -4.20
CA GLU A 135 2.39 -0.29 -3.00
C GLU A 135 2.46 1.24 -3.04
N TYR A 136 2.91 1.81 -4.17
CA TYR A 136 2.92 3.26 -4.42
C TYR A 136 1.54 3.87 -4.20
N SER A 137 0.49 3.28 -4.77
CA SER A 137 -0.86 3.83 -4.69
C SER A 137 -1.41 3.80 -3.26
N VAL A 138 -1.11 2.74 -2.48
CA VAL A 138 -1.45 2.70 -1.05
C VAL A 138 -0.69 3.77 -0.26
N VAL A 139 0.62 3.88 -0.43
CA VAL A 139 1.44 4.87 0.28
C VAL A 139 0.98 6.29 -0.04
N ARG A 140 0.65 6.54 -1.31
CA ARG A 140 0.13 7.83 -1.76
C ARG A 140 -1.22 8.16 -1.13
N LEU A 141 -2.20 7.24 -1.16
CA LEU A 141 -3.49 7.46 -0.49
C LEU A 141 -3.35 7.63 1.03
N SER A 142 -2.45 6.88 1.65
CA SER A 142 -2.16 7.00 3.08
C SER A 142 -1.61 8.39 3.41
N ARG A 143 -0.73 8.95 2.58
CA ARG A 143 -0.19 10.31 2.76
C ARG A 143 -1.20 11.41 2.47
N LEU A 144 -2.02 11.26 1.43
CA LEU A 144 -3.00 12.26 1.03
C LEU A 144 -4.21 12.32 1.98
N PHE A 145 -4.69 11.16 2.42
CA PHE A 145 -5.97 11.05 3.13
C PHE A 145 -5.87 10.38 4.51
N GLY A 146 -4.69 9.93 4.94
CA GLY A 146 -4.56 9.10 6.13
C GLY A 146 -5.17 7.70 5.96
N ALA A 147 -5.49 7.30 4.73
CA ALA A 147 -6.18 6.04 4.44
C ALA A 147 -5.30 4.82 4.76
N THR A 148 -5.91 3.83 5.40
CA THR A 148 -5.31 2.50 5.58
C THR A 148 -5.77 1.54 4.48
N VAL A 149 -5.09 0.39 4.34
CA VAL A 149 -5.57 -0.68 3.44
C VAL A 149 -6.98 -1.16 3.82
N ASP A 150 -7.35 -1.17 5.11
CA ASP A 150 -8.72 -1.53 5.49
C ASP A 150 -9.73 -0.47 5.05
N ASP A 151 -9.36 0.82 5.05
CA ASP A 151 -10.21 1.88 4.53
C ASP A 151 -10.42 1.72 3.02
N ILE A 152 -9.35 1.44 2.25
CA ILE A 152 -9.42 1.18 0.80
C ILE A 152 -10.37 0.00 0.48
N LEU A 153 -10.45 -1.02 1.34
CA LEU A 153 -11.37 -2.15 1.14
C LEU A 153 -12.81 -1.82 1.50
N CYS A 154 -13.01 -0.98 2.51
CA CYS A 154 -14.33 -0.72 3.05
C CYS A 154 -15.03 0.45 2.37
N ASP A 155 -14.29 1.43 1.87
CA ASP A 155 -14.80 2.68 1.32
C ASP A 155 -14.70 2.67 -0.20
N GLU A 156 -15.84 2.71 -0.90
CA GLU A 156 -15.88 2.62 -2.37
C GLU A 156 -15.21 3.81 -3.05
N SER A 157 -15.25 4.99 -2.44
CA SER A 157 -14.60 6.19 -2.97
C SER A 157 -13.08 6.06 -2.90
N LEU A 158 -12.53 5.63 -1.75
CA LEU A 158 -11.09 5.34 -1.64
C LEU A 158 -10.67 4.19 -2.55
N ALA A 159 -11.52 3.18 -2.71
CA ALA A 159 -11.26 2.06 -3.60
C ALA A 159 -11.22 2.48 -5.08
N GLY A 160 -12.07 3.44 -5.47
CA GLY A 160 -12.07 4.05 -6.79
C GLY A 160 -10.80 4.85 -7.07
N GLU A 161 -10.41 5.73 -6.15
CA GLU A 161 -9.16 6.49 -6.25
C GLU A 161 -7.94 5.57 -6.30
N PHE A 162 -7.91 4.54 -5.46
CA PHE A 162 -6.88 3.51 -5.48
C PHE A 162 -6.78 2.83 -6.83
N GLN A 163 -7.92 2.43 -7.41
CA GLN A 163 -7.96 1.78 -8.71
C GLN A 163 -7.49 2.71 -9.84
N THR A 164 -7.85 3.99 -9.79
CA THR A 164 -7.40 4.99 -10.77
C THR A 164 -5.88 5.15 -10.73
N MET A 165 -5.29 5.25 -9.53
CA MET A 165 -3.83 5.34 -9.37
C MET A 165 -3.13 4.08 -9.87
N VAL A 166 -3.60 2.90 -9.45
CA VAL A 166 -3.00 1.63 -9.90
C VAL A 166 -3.16 1.46 -11.41
N GLY A 167 -4.34 1.73 -11.98
CA GLY A 167 -4.60 1.61 -13.42
C GLY A 167 -3.74 2.55 -14.26
N SER A 168 -3.31 3.68 -13.71
CA SER A 168 -2.35 4.57 -14.38
C SER A 168 -0.94 3.97 -14.46
N LEU A 169 -0.54 3.07 -13.56
CA LEU A 169 0.80 2.47 -13.53
C LEU A 169 0.82 1.03 -14.06
N ALA A 170 -0.28 0.30 -13.85
CA ALA A 170 -0.48 -1.09 -14.20
C ALA A 170 -1.93 -1.29 -14.74
N PRO A 171 -2.20 -0.91 -16.00
CA PRO A 171 -3.55 -0.93 -16.60
C PRO A 171 -4.24 -2.29 -16.59
N GLN A 172 -3.45 -3.38 -16.60
CA GLN A 172 -3.91 -4.77 -16.59
C GLN A 172 -4.31 -5.27 -15.19
N CYS A 173 -4.00 -4.53 -14.12
CA CYS A 173 -4.32 -4.95 -12.76
C CYS A 173 -5.84 -4.83 -12.49
N SER A 174 -6.50 -5.98 -12.40
CA SER A 174 -7.94 -6.03 -12.06
C SER A 174 -8.20 -5.49 -10.64
N PRO A 175 -9.37 -4.87 -10.36
CA PRO A 175 -9.66 -4.31 -9.03
C PRO A 175 -9.50 -5.30 -7.88
N LEU A 176 -9.90 -6.55 -8.12
CA LEU A 176 -9.74 -7.63 -7.17
C LEU A 176 -8.26 -7.96 -6.92
N THR A 177 -7.46 -8.07 -7.99
CA THR A 177 -6.01 -8.29 -7.89
C THR A 177 -5.34 -7.16 -7.13
N CYS A 178 -5.67 -5.91 -7.43
CA CYS A 178 -5.03 -4.76 -6.79
C CYS A 178 -5.38 -4.68 -5.30
N ARG A 179 -6.65 -4.87 -4.93
CA ARG A 179 -7.11 -4.85 -3.52
C ARG A 179 -6.54 -6.01 -2.70
N LEU A 180 -6.52 -7.23 -3.26
CA LEU A 180 -5.86 -8.36 -2.60
C LEU A 180 -4.34 -8.18 -2.53
N GLY A 181 -3.75 -7.55 -3.54
CA GLY A 181 -2.32 -7.23 -3.55
C GLY A 181 -1.95 -6.25 -2.46
N ALA A 182 -2.74 -5.21 -2.24
CA ALA A 182 -2.56 -4.28 -1.12
C ALA A 182 -2.63 -5.00 0.24
N LEU A 183 -3.57 -5.95 0.39
CA LEU A 183 -3.66 -6.78 1.59
C LEU A 183 -2.43 -7.66 1.81
N TYR A 184 -1.94 -8.30 0.74
CA TYR A 184 -0.76 -9.15 0.78
C TYR A 184 0.48 -8.34 1.13
N LEU A 185 0.72 -7.21 0.46
CA LEU A 185 1.84 -6.31 0.74
C LEU A 185 1.79 -5.82 2.18
N ARG A 186 0.63 -5.39 2.69
CA ARG A 186 0.53 -5.04 4.11
C ARG A 186 0.92 -6.22 5.01
N LYS A 187 0.46 -7.43 4.71
CA LYS A 187 0.77 -8.63 5.50
C LYS A 187 2.27 -8.98 5.42
N SER A 188 2.91 -8.82 4.26
CA SER A 188 4.35 -9.09 4.11
C SER A 188 5.19 -8.05 4.87
N ARG A 189 4.73 -6.80 5.00
CA ARG A 189 5.40 -5.73 5.75
C ARG A 189 5.21 -5.82 7.27
N HIS A 190 4.52 -6.85 7.77
CA HIS A 190 4.43 -7.15 9.19
C HIS A 190 5.45 -8.21 9.58
N THR A 191 6.39 -7.85 10.45
CA THR A 191 7.33 -8.82 11.01
C THR A 191 6.62 -9.67 12.07
N GLN A 192 6.75 -10.99 11.94
CA GLN A 192 6.34 -11.91 13.00
C GLN A 192 7.27 -11.73 14.21
N SER A 193 6.73 -11.72 15.42
CA SER A 193 7.51 -11.53 16.65
C SER A 193 8.66 -12.53 16.78
N SER A 194 8.45 -13.77 16.35
CA SER A 194 9.48 -14.83 16.32
C SER A 194 10.64 -14.56 15.35
N ARG A 195 10.38 -13.90 14.21
CA ARG A 195 11.40 -13.60 13.18
C ARG A 195 12.09 -12.25 13.41
N ARG A 196 11.51 -11.40 14.25
CA ARG A 196 11.99 -10.03 14.46
C ARG A 196 13.47 -9.97 14.86
N HIS A 197 13.88 -10.82 15.80
CA HIS A 197 15.28 -10.84 16.26
C HIS A 197 16.26 -11.19 15.13
N LEU A 198 15.89 -12.13 14.25
CA LEU A 198 16.72 -12.51 13.10
C LEU A 198 16.87 -11.35 12.11
N ILE A 199 15.78 -10.66 11.80
CA ILE A 199 15.78 -9.48 10.91
C ILE A 199 16.64 -8.36 11.51
N GLU A 200 16.56 -8.12 12.82
CA GLU A 200 17.31 -7.08 13.51
C GLU A 200 18.82 -7.33 13.55
N GLN A 201 19.27 -8.59 13.47
CA GLN A 201 20.68 -8.97 13.37
C GLN A 201 21.28 -8.72 11.98
N LEU A 202 20.45 -8.51 10.95
CA LEU A 202 20.94 -8.20 9.61
C LEU A 202 21.50 -6.78 9.58
N HIS A 203 22.78 -6.65 9.28
CA HIS A 203 23.49 -5.37 9.18
C HIS A 203 23.64 -4.96 7.72
N PRO A 204 23.07 -3.84 7.24
CA PRO A 204 23.20 -3.42 5.83
C PRO A 204 24.64 -3.28 5.34
N SER A 205 25.57 -2.96 6.25
CA SER A 205 27.00 -2.91 5.94
C SER A 205 27.56 -4.23 5.40
N SER A 206 26.98 -5.38 5.75
CA SER A 206 27.46 -6.68 5.25
C SER A 206 27.12 -6.93 3.77
N VAL A 207 26.19 -6.15 3.19
CA VAL A 207 25.77 -6.26 1.79
C VAL A 207 26.13 -5.03 0.96
N ASN A 208 26.75 -3.99 1.55
CA ASN A 208 27.08 -2.74 0.85
C ASN A 208 27.93 -2.98 -0.42
N ASP A 209 28.96 -3.81 -0.33
CA ASP A 209 29.86 -4.12 -1.45
C ASP A 209 29.31 -5.21 -2.38
N ARG A 210 28.10 -5.72 -2.09
CA ARG A 210 27.44 -6.80 -2.85
C ARG A 210 26.35 -6.30 -3.78
N TRP A 211 26.02 -5.02 -3.71
CA TRP A 211 25.08 -4.40 -4.65
C TRP A 211 25.71 -4.27 -6.03
N LEU A 212 25.04 -4.83 -7.03
CA LEU A 212 25.30 -4.53 -8.42
C LEU A 212 24.67 -3.17 -8.74
N ASP A 213 25.50 -2.14 -8.91
CA ASP A 213 25.05 -0.84 -9.39
C ASP A 213 24.83 -0.93 -10.90
N LEU A 214 23.57 -0.81 -11.33
CA LEU A 214 23.22 -0.88 -12.73
C LEU A 214 23.45 0.45 -13.46
N GLY A 215 23.68 1.53 -12.70
CA GLY A 215 23.77 2.89 -13.22
C GLY A 215 22.42 3.62 -13.17
N THR A 216 22.33 4.71 -13.92
CA THR A 216 21.11 5.52 -14.01
C THR A 216 20.15 4.97 -15.07
N ILE A 217 18.86 5.32 -15.01
CA ILE A 217 17.87 4.80 -15.99
C ILE A 217 18.22 5.09 -17.46
N ASN A 218 19.08 6.08 -17.74
CA ASN A 218 19.55 6.41 -19.08
C ASN A 218 20.83 5.66 -19.50
N GLU A 219 21.55 5.06 -18.55
CA GLU A 219 22.87 4.47 -18.74
C GLU A 219 22.87 2.94 -18.57
N ILE A 220 21.80 2.37 -18.01
CA ILE A 220 21.70 0.92 -17.79
C ILE A 220 21.82 0.19 -19.12
N ALA A 221 22.89 -0.61 -19.25
CA ALA A 221 23.09 -1.47 -20.40
C ALA A 221 22.03 -2.58 -20.46
N SER A 222 21.62 -2.98 -21.67
CA SER A 222 20.61 -4.02 -21.88
C SER A 222 21.00 -5.39 -21.30
N ASN A 223 22.29 -5.64 -21.09
CA ASN A 223 22.83 -6.87 -20.51
C ASN A 223 23.25 -6.73 -19.04
N ALA A 224 23.00 -5.60 -18.37
CA ALA A 224 23.45 -5.36 -16.99
C ALA A 224 22.90 -6.37 -15.97
N LEU A 225 21.80 -7.06 -16.31
CA LEU A 225 21.12 -8.05 -15.48
C LEU A 225 21.27 -9.48 -16.00
N ALA A 226 22.16 -9.71 -16.99
CA ALA A 226 22.40 -11.05 -17.51
C ALA A 226 22.86 -11.99 -16.38
N GLY A 227 22.13 -13.09 -16.20
CA GLY A 227 22.42 -14.10 -15.17
C GLY A 227 21.85 -13.80 -13.78
N VAL A 228 21.15 -12.69 -13.58
CA VAL A 228 20.50 -12.35 -12.29
C VAL A 228 18.99 -12.62 -12.38
N ASN A 229 18.58 -13.79 -11.88
CA ASN A 229 17.17 -14.18 -11.88
C ASN A 229 16.41 -13.59 -10.68
N ALA A 230 16.92 -13.83 -9.47
CA ALA A 230 16.29 -13.41 -8.22
C ALA A 230 17.18 -12.44 -7.43
N GLY A 231 16.56 -11.51 -6.70
CA GLY A 231 17.28 -10.55 -5.88
C GLY A 231 16.37 -9.48 -5.28
N ILE A 232 17.00 -8.49 -4.66
CA ILE A 232 16.35 -7.26 -4.19
C ILE A 232 16.75 -6.12 -5.11
N LEU A 233 15.76 -5.46 -5.71
CA LEU A 233 15.95 -4.20 -6.40
C LEU A 233 15.80 -3.05 -5.41
N ARG A 234 16.71 -2.09 -5.53
CA ARG A 234 16.65 -0.80 -4.86
C ARG A 234 16.69 0.29 -5.92
N VAL A 235 15.81 1.27 -5.76
CA VAL A 235 15.73 2.45 -6.62
C VAL A 235 16.01 3.68 -5.79
N ASP A 236 17.00 4.46 -6.20
CA ASP A 236 17.45 5.67 -5.50
C ASP A 236 17.34 6.88 -6.43
N GLU A 237 17.18 8.07 -5.86
CA GLU A 237 17.32 9.34 -6.57
C GLU A 237 18.11 10.31 -5.70
N ALA A 238 19.31 10.70 -6.17
CA ALA A 238 20.26 11.48 -5.37
C ALA A 238 20.49 10.85 -3.98
N GLU A 239 20.15 11.55 -2.89
CA GLU A 239 20.39 11.14 -1.51
C GLU A 239 19.22 10.35 -0.88
N ARG A 240 18.14 10.09 -1.62
CA ARG A 240 16.96 9.39 -1.10
C ARG A 240 16.74 8.05 -1.79
N SER A 241 16.23 7.07 -1.02
CA SER A 241 15.73 5.83 -1.59
C SER A 241 14.26 5.96 -1.93
N LEU A 242 13.90 5.62 -3.17
CA LEU A 242 12.55 5.69 -3.67
C LEU A 242 11.78 4.41 -3.38
N TYR A 243 12.36 3.25 -3.66
CA TYR A 243 11.68 1.96 -3.55
C TYR A 243 12.64 0.80 -3.39
N ILE A 244 12.23 -0.21 -2.63
CA ILE A 244 12.94 -1.48 -2.41
C ILE A 244 11.93 -2.62 -2.56
N SER A 245 12.28 -3.66 -3.32
CA SER A 245 11.43 -4.85 -3.44
C SER A 245 12.26 -6.07 -3.80
N ARG A 246 11.86 -7.23 -3.26
CA ARG A 246 12.38 -8.52 -3.73
C ARG A 246 11.61 -9.01 -4.96
N SER A 247 12.25 -9.81 -5.80
CA SER A 247 11.62 -10.51 -6.91
C SER A 247 12.41 -11.77 -7.28
N ASP A 248 11.70 -12.83 -7.68
CA ASP A 248 12.30 -14.02 -8.30
C ASP A 248 12.58 -13.82 -9.81
N ALA A 249 12.15 -12.68 -10.35
CA ALA A 249 12.39 -12.18 -11.71
C ALA A 249 12.82 -10.71 -11.62
N VAL A 250 13.97 -10.44 -10.99
CA VAL A 250 14.44 -9.06 -10.72
C VAL A 250 14.76 -8.30 -12.01
N ALA A 251 15.19 -8.99 -13.07
CA ALA A 251 15.42 -8.40 -14.39
C ALA A 251 14.14 -7.80 -15.00
N GLU A 252 13.04 -8.56 -14.98
CA GLU A 252 11.72 -8.09 -15.44
C GLU A 252 11.24 -6.91 -14.59
N MET A 253 11.37 -7.00 -13.28
CA MET A 253 11.00 -5.90 -12.39
C MET A 253 11.84 -4.64 -12.66
N ALA A 254 13.16 -4.75 -12.82
CA ALA A 254 14.05 -3.62 -13.12
C ALA A 254 13.66 -2.94 -14.44
N SER A 255 13.30 -3.71 -15.47
CA SER A 255 12.84 -3.17 -16.76
C SER A 255 11.63 -2.24 -16.64
N THR A 256 10.77 -2.49 -15.63
CA THR A 256 9.62 -1.61 -15.35
C THR A 256 10.10 -0.22 -14.93
N PHE A 257 11.14 -0.14 -14.11
CA PHE A 257 11.69 1.12 -13.57
C PHE A 257 12.62 1.86 -14.54
N ILE A 258 13.12 1.18 -15.57
CA ILE A 258 13.91 1.82 -16.64
C ILE A 258 13.02 2.70 -17.53
N ASN A 259 11.71 2.42 -17.60
CA ASN A 259 10.78 3.19 -18.41
C ASN A 259 10.62 4.63 -17.87
N PRO A 260 11.05 5.68 -18.61
CA PRO A 260 10.96 7.06 -18.13
C PRO A 260 9.52 7.52 -17.88
N PHE A 261 8.56 7.03 -18.68
CA PHE A 261 7.14 7.38 -18.54
C PHE A 261 6.54 6.91 -17.22
N LEU A 262 7.11 5.88 -16.59
CA LEU A 262 6.69 5.46 -15.25
C LEU A 262 6.91 6.60 -14.24
N TRP A 263 8.07 7.24 -14.31
CA TRP A 263 8.46 8.28 -13.36
C TRP A 263 7.65 9.55 -13.51
N ASP A 264 7.27 9.92 -14.72
CA ASP A 264 6.34 11.03 -14.95
C ASP A 264 4.98 10.79 -14.26
N ARG A 265 4.48 9.54 -14.33
CA ARG A 265 3.22 9.14 -13.68
C ARG A 265 3.34 9.05 -12.16
N ILE A 266 4.46 8.52 -11.64
CA ILE A 266 4.75 8.49 -10.19
C ILE A 266 4.86 9.90 -9.63
N ALA A 267 5.56 10.77 -10.36
CA ALA A 267 5.81 12.14 -9.97
C ALA A 267 4.51 12.93 -9.87
N ASN A 268 3.59 12.77 -10.84
CA ASN A 268 2.25 13.37 -10.86
C ASN A 268 2.23 14.83 -10.37
N HIS A 269 3.16 15.64 -10.87
CA HIS A 269 3.39 17.05 -10.51
C HIS A 269 3.87 17.35 -9.07
N PHE A 270 4.09 16.33 -8.22
CA PHE A 270 4.60 16.53 -6.86
C PHE A 270 6.10 16.83 -6.84
N TRP A 271 6.88 16.15 -7.69
CA TRP A 271 8.29 16.46 -7.97
C TRP A 271 8.55 16.41 -9.47
N HIS A 272 9.74 16.78 -9.91
CA HIS A 272 10.22 16.53 -11.27
C HIS A 272 11.34 15.48 -11.17
N PRO A 273 11.10 14.23 -11.61
CA PRO A 273 12.10 13.19 -11.50
C PRO A 273 13.28 13.56 -12.40
N HIS A 274 14.49 13.55 -11.87
CA HIS A 274 15.67 13.74 -12.69
C HIS A 274 16.10 12.36 -13.20
N ALA A 275 15.79 12.02 -14.45
CA ALA A 275 16.10 10.69 -15.02
C ALA A 275 17.56 10.28 -14.79
N ALA A 276 18.52 11.16 -15.09
CA ALA A 276 19.95 10.91 -14.83
C ALA A 276 20.32 10.89 -13.33
N GLY A 277 19.38 11.19 -12.44
CA GLY A 277 19.52 11.08 -10.99
C GLY A 277 18.94 9.78 -10.43
N ILE A 278 18.08 9.07 -11.18
CA ILE A 278 17.44 7.83 -10.73
C ILE A 278 18.37 6.65 -11.03
N ARG A 279 18.84 5.98 -9.98
CA ARG A 279 19.72 4.81 -10.05
C ARG A 279 19.04 3.55 -9.60
N LEU A 280 19.37 2.45 -10.26
CA LEU A 280 18.92 1.11 -9.90
C LEU A 280 20.10 0.30 -9.39
N LYS A 281 19.89 -0.38 -8.26
CA LYS A 281 20.86 -1.32 -7.68
C LYS A 281 20.16 -2.64 -7.44
N VAL A 282 20.88 -3.74 -7.68
CA VAL A 282 20.37 -5.08 -7.41
C VAL A 282 21.28 -5.81 -6.44
N LEU A 283 20.71 -6.37 -5.39
CA LEU A 283 21.38 -7.35 -4.51
C LEU A 283 20.95 -8.75 -4.96
N PRO A 284 21.81 -9.51 -5.67
CA PRO A 284 21.46 -10.84 -6.15
C PRO A 284 21.16 -11.80 -5.00
N ALA A 285 20.26 -12.76 -5.22
CA ALA A 285 19.97 -13.81 -4.24
C ALA A 285 21.22 -14.60 -3.84
N SER A 286 22.13 -14.85 -4.78
CA SER A 286 23.41 -15.54 -4.55
C SER A 286 24.39 -14.76 -3.68
N ALA A 287 24.14 -13.47 -3.46
CA ALA A 287 25.02 -12.60 -2.69
C ALA A 287 24.70 -12.59 -1.18
N VAL A 288 23.65 -13.28 -0.73
CA VAL A 288 23.25 -13.35 0.68
C VAL A 288 22.92 -14.79 1.09
N SER A 289 23.20 -15.13 2.34
CA SER A 289 22.90 -16.45 2.92
C SER A 289 21.47 -16.51 3.49
N GLU A 290 20.96 -15.38 3.98
CA GLU A 290 19.66 -15.30 4.63
C GLU A 290 18.53 -15.12 3.61
N PRO A 291 17.28 -15.47 3.98
CA PRO A 291 16.14 -15.29 3.08
C PRO A 291 16.01 -13.85 2.59
N LEU A 292 15.78 -13.67 1.27
CA LEU A 292 15.59 -12.35 0.67
C LEU A 292 14.43 -11.56 1.30
N GLU A 293 13.41 -12.24 1.82
CA GLU A 293 12.31 -11.60 2.55
C GLU A 293 12.79 -10.89 3.82
N ASP A 294 13.72 -11.47 4.57
CA ASP A 294 14.25 -10.86 5.80
C ASP A 294 15.12 -9.64 5.45
N TRP A 295 15.94 -9.76 4.40
CA TRP A 295 16.74 -8.64 3.87
C TRP A 295 15.86 -7.51 3.33
N GLU A 296 14.80 -7.80 2.57
CA GLU A 296 13.86 -6.79 2.07
C GLU A 296 13.24 -6.01 3.24
N LEU A 297 12.71 -6.71 4.25
CA LEU A 297 12.11 -6.08 5.42
C LEU A 297 13.12 -5.25 6.21
N ARG A 298 14.34 -5.76 6.40
CA ARG A 298 15.39 -5.01 7.09
C ARG A 298 15.77 -3.74 6.36
N LEU A 299 15.96 -3.82 5.05
CA LEU A 299 16.34 -2.69 4.22
C LEU A 299 15.24 -1.63 4.20
N ILE A 300 13.96 -2.02 4.04
CA ILE A 300 12.84 -1.08 4.12
C ILE A 300 12.77 -0.42 5.51
N GLN A 301 12.97 -1.18 6.59
CA GLN A 301 12.93 -0.64 7.96
C GLN A 301 14.02 0.41 8.22
N LEU A 302 15.24 0.20 7.71
CA LEU A 302 16.37 1.08 7.99
C LEU A 302 16.49 2.26 7.01
N ILE A 303 16.17 2.03 5.74
CA ILE A 303 16.32 3.04 4.68
C ILE A 303 15.07 3.91 4.58
N GLU A 304 13.91 3.40 5.00
CA GLU A 304 12.59 4.04 4.89
C GLU A 304 12.30 4.62 3.49
N PRO A 305 12.31 3.78 2.42
CA PRO A 305 12.12 4.28 1.06
C PRO A 305 10.77 4.99 0.88
N VAL A 306 10.76 6.01 0.03
CA VAL A 306 9.61 6.91 -0.14
C VAL A 306 8.33 6.18 -0.55
N PHE A 307 8.38 5.11 -1.34
CA PHE A 307 7.20 4.44 -1.91
C PHE A 307 6.92 3.06 -1.33
N ASN A 308 7.68 2.61 -0.33
CA ASN A 308 7.34 1.39 0.41
C ASN A 308 6.39 1.69 1.57
N MET A 309 5.51 0.73 1.86
CA MET A 309 4.79 0.72 3.11
C MET A 309 5.77 0.48 4.26
N ARG A 310 5.58 1.19 5.37
CA ARG A 310 6.42 1.03 6.55
C ARG A 310 6.32 -0.38 7.11
N VAL A 311 7.47 -0.96 7.44
CA VAL A 311 7.54 -2.22 8.19
C VAL A 311 7.11 -1.94 9.62
N THR A 312 6.08 -2.65 10.08
CA THR A 312 5.54 -2.47 11.44
C THR A 312 5.60 -3.78 12.21
N ALA A 313 6.00 -3.69 13.47
CA ALA A 313 5.93 -4.84 14.36
C ALA A 313 4.45 -5.19 14.60
N ARG A 314 4.11 -6.47 14.48
CA ARG A 314 2.80 -6.94 14.92
C ARG A 314 2.73 -6.79 16.44
N ALA A 315 1.72 -6.09 16.95
CA ALA A 315 1.42 -6.12 18.38
C ALA A 315 1.20 -7.58 18.80
N ALA A 316 1.90 -8.00 19.86
CA ALA A 316 1.83 -9.35 20.41
C ALA A 316 0.40 -9.68 20.89
#